data_AF-A0A969Z8V1-F1
#
_entry.id   AF-A0A969Z8V1-F1
#
_cell.length_a   1.000
_cell.length_b   1.000
_cell.length_c   1.000
_cell.angle_alpha   90.00
_cell.angle_beta   90.00
_cell.angle_gamma   90.00
#
_symmetry.space_group_name_H-M   'P 1'
#
loop_
_entity.id
_entity.type
_entity.pdbx_description
1 polymer ?
#
loop_
_entity_poly.entity_id
_entity_poly.type
_entity_poly.pdbx_seq_one_letter_code
_entity_poly.pdbx_strand_id
1 'polypeptide(L)'
;MHPRTALAQRKDGIVLFLVIDGRQMEIGGSKGADLLEVIEILTRYRAYNAVNFDGGASTTLVVNNKLYNKPCGYGGTGERRVPNA
;
A
#
# COMPACT_ATOMS: atom_id res chain seq x y z
N MET A 1 -11.93 -4.43 4.79
CA MET A 1 -10.55 -4.57 4.26
C MET A 1 -9.80 -3.28 4.51
N HIS A 2 -8.48 -3.30 4.38
CA HIS A 2 -7.64 -2.19 4.82
C HIS A 2 -6.67 -1.75 3.71
N PRO A 3 -6.28 -0.46 3.70
CA PRO A 3 -5.12 -0.05 2.94
C PRO A 3 -3.88 -0.87 3.33
N ARG A 4 -3.01 -1.16 2.38
CA ARG A 4 -1.83 -2.02 2.56
C ARG A 4 -0.60 -1.37 1.95
N THR A 5 0.52 -1.56 2.65
CA THR A 5 1.86 -1.30 2.15
C THR A 5 2.65 -2.60 2.23
N ALA A 6 3.28 -3.00 1.14
CA ALA A 6 4.13 -4.19 1.12
C ALA A 6 5.35 -3.96 0.22
N LEU A 7 6.45 -4.63 0.56
CA LEU A 7 7.64 -4.71 -0.28
C LEU A 7 7.85 -6.16 -0.68
N ALA A 8 8.30 -6.36 -1.90
CA ALA A 8 8.72 -7.66 -2.37
C ALA A 8 9.95 -7.59 -3.25
N GLN A 9 10.61 -8.73 -3.43
CA GLN A 9 11.76 -8.87 -4.32
C GLN A 9 11.58 -10.10 -5.20
N ARG A 10 11.83 -9.93 -6.49
CA ARG A 10 11.90 -11.02 -7.48
C ARG A 10 13.29 -11.67 -7.48
N LYS A 11 13.40 -12.89 -8.01
CA LYS A 11 14.71 -13.59 -8.15
C LYS A 11 15.72 -12.86 -9.05
N ASP A 12 15.26 -12.02 -9.96
CA ASP A 12 16.09 -11.21 -10.86
C ASP A 12 16.54 -9.86 -10.24
N GLY A 13 16.28 -9.66 -8.94
CA GLY A 13 16.74 -8.50 -8.19
C GLY A 13 15.79 -7.29 -8.24
N ILE A 14 14.73 -7.33 -9.05
CA ILE A 14 13.72 -6.26 -9.07
C ILE A 14 13.01 -6.18 -7.72
N VAL A 15 12.98 -4.99 -7.13
CA VAL A 15 12.22 -4.66 -5.92
C VAL A 15 10.87 -4.08 -6.32
N LEU A 16 9.81 -4.58 -5.69
CA LEU A 16 8.43 -4.18 -5.89
C LEU A 16 7.93 -3.45 -4.66
N PHE A 17 7.34 -2.27 -4.86
CA PHE A 17 6.60 -1.54 -3.84
C PHE A 17 5.11 -1.65 -4.18
N LEU A 18 4.31 -2.18 -3.25
CA LEU A 18 2.88 -2.32 -3.39
C LEU A 18 2.17 -1.41 -2.39
N VAL A 19 1.31 -0.55 -2.92
CA VAL A 19 0.49 0.38 -2.15
C VAL A 19 -0.95 0.22 -2.61
N ILE A 20 -1.84 -0.09 -1.68
CA ILE A 20 -3.26 -0.32 -1.93
C ILE A 20 -4.05 0.64 -1.04
N ASP A 21 -4.83 1.54 -1.63
CA ASP A 21 -5.79 2.37 -0.91
C ASP A 21 -6.91 1.53 -0.30
N GLY A 22 -7.63 2.04 0.68
CA GLY A 22 -8.75 1.31 1.28
C GLY A 22 -9.63 2.16 2.19
N ARG A 23 -10.73 1.57 2.67
CA ARG A 23 -11.75 2.26 3.50
C ARG A 23 -12.42 3.45 2.80
N GLN A 24 -12.60 3.37 1.49
CA GLN A 24 -13.16 4.45 0.68
C GLN A 24 -14.48 4.07 -0.01
N MET A 25 -15.19 3.07 0.51
CA MET A 25 -16.44 2.59 -0.10
C MET A 25 -17.51 3.67 -0.18
N GLU A 26 -17.56 4.56 0.80
CA GLU A 26 -18.54 5.67 0.86
C GLU A 26 -18.36 6.70 -0.26
N ILE A 27 -17.15 6.77 -0.84
CA ILE A 27 -16.80 7.68 -1.94
C ILE A 27 -16.54 6.93 -3.25
N GLY A 28 -16.97 5.67 -3.35
CA GLY A 28 -16.76 4.83 -4.54
C GLY A 28 -15.29 4.48 -4.82
N GLY A 29 -14.41 4.61 -3.82
CA GLY A 29 -12.99 4.31 -3.92
C GLY A 29 -12.65 2.86 -3.58
N SER A 30 -11.40 2.62 -3.18
CA SER A 30 -10.94 1.28 -2.85
C SER A 30 -11.52 0.75 -1.52
N LYS A 31 -11.90 -0.53 -1.51
CA LYS A 31 -12.24 -1.26 -0.27
C LYS A 31 -11.01 -1.57 0.59
N GLY A 32 -9.82 -1.60 -0.02
CA GLY A 32 -8.60 -2.16 0.56
C GLY A 32 -8.44 -3.63 0.20
N ALA A 33 -7.39 -4.24 0.75
CA ALA A 33 -7.08 -5.65 0.54
C ALA A 33 -6.89 -6.41 1.86
N ASP A 34 -7.22 -7.69 1.86
CA ASP A 34 -6.72 -8.64 2.85
C ASP A 34 -5.29 -9.12 2.50
N LEU A 35 -4.71 -9.96 3.35
CA LEU A 35 -3.35 -10.44 3.13
C LEU A 35 -3.26 -11.48 2.00
N LEU A 36 -4.32 -12.24 1.73
CA LEU A 36 -4.33 -13.22 0.65
C LEU A 36 -4.35 -12.52 -0.71
N GLU A 37 -5.13 -11.45 -0.86
CA GLU A 37 -5.14 -10.61 -2.06
C GLU A 37 -3.77 -9.94 -2.30
N VAL A 38 -3.10 -9.48 -1.23
CA VAL A 38 -1.72 -8.96 -1.33
C VAL A 38 -0.75 -10.04 -1.83
N ILE A 39 -0.82 -11.24 -1.27
CA ILE A 39 0.01 -12.38 -1.70
C ILE A 39 -0.28 -12.72 -3.16
N GLU A 40 -1.54 -12.77 -3.57
CA GLU A 40 -1.93 -13.05 -4.95
C GLU A 40 -1.37 -12.01 -5.92
N ILE A 41 -1.51 -10.71 -5.60
CA ILE A 41 -0.94 -9.62 -6.39
C ILE A 41 0.57 -9.82 -6.54
N LEU A 42 1.31 -9.93 -5.43
CA LEU A 42 2.76 -10.05 -5.47
C LEU A 42 3.23 -11.30 -6.21
N THR A 43 2.51 -12.42 -6.06
CA THR A 43 2.77 -13.67 -6.79
C THR A 43 2.61 -13.49 -8.30
N ARG A 44 1.56 -12.79 -8.75
CA ARG A 44 1.37 -12.46 -10.19
C ARG A 44 2.54 -11.65 -10.76
N TYR A 45 3.17 -10.81 -9.93
CA TYR A 45 4.38 -10.06 -10.30
C TYR A 45 5.69 -10.82 -10.05
N ARG A 46 5.63 -12.13 -9.77
CA ARG A 46 6.77 -13.04 -9.56
C ARG A 46 7.62 -12.71 -8.32
N ALA A 47 7.02 -12.09 -7.30
CA ALA A 47 7.66 -11.92 -6.00
C ALA A 47 8.16 -13.27 -5.47
N TYR A 48 9.40 -13.30 -5.00
CA TYR A 48 10.02 -14.46 -4.38
C TYR A 48 10.06 -14.32 -2.87
N ASN A 49 10.46 -13.14 -2.39
CA ASN A 49 10.37 -12.73 -1.00
C ASN A 49 9.40 -11.56 -0.88
N ALA A 50 8.62 -11.49 0.19
CA ALA A 50 7.71 -10.38 0.46
C ALA A 50 7.56 -10.13 1.96
N VAL A 51 7.29 -8.88 2.32
CA VAL A 51 6.97 -8.46 3.69
C VAL A 51 5.84 -7.43 3.67
N ASN A 52 4.91 -7.56 4.61
CA ASN A 52 3.87 -6.56 4.84
C ASN A 52 4.35 -5.52 5.86
N PHE A 53 4.15 -4.25 5.55
CA PHE A 53 4.45 -3.13 6.44
C PHE A 53 3.19 -2.60 7.13
N ASP A 54 3.34 -1.52 7.90
CA ASP A 54 2.19 -0.83 8.47
C ASP A 54 1.22 -0.38 7.37
N GLY A 55 -0.06 -0.56 7.66
CA GLY A 55 -1.16 -0.36 6.72
C GLY A 55 -2.15 0.68 7.24
N GLY A 56 -3.40 0.55 6.81
CA GLY A 56 -4.43 1.49 7.23
C GLY A 56 -4.07 2.92 6.82
N ALA A 57 -4.40 3.89 7.67
CA ALA A 57 -4.13 5.30 7.37
C ALA A 57 -2.63 5.66 7.29
N SER A 58 -1.71 4.74 7.62
CA SER A 58 -0.27 4.92 7.40
C SER A 58 0.14 4.67 5.93
N THR A 59 -0.72 4.04 5.12
CA THR A 59 -0.43 3.70 3.72
C THR A 59 -0.36 4.95 2.86
N THR A 60 0.86 5.33 2.44
CA THR A 60 1.13 6.54 1.66
C THR A 60 2.26 6.29 0.67
N LEU A 61 2.10 6.72 -0.58
CA LEU A 61 3.12 6.72 -1.62
C LEU A 61 3.40 8.14 -2.09
N VAL A 62 4.61 8.62 -1.85
CA VAL A 62 5.10 9.89 -2.35
C VAL A 62 6.30 9.63 -3.27
N VAL A 63 6.27 10.19 -4.48
CA VAL A 63 7.40 10.15 -5.42
C VAL A 63 7.68 11.56 -5.87
N ASN A 64 8.93 12.02 -5.74
CA ASN A 64 9.36 13.38 -6.10
C ASN A 64 8.44 14.46 -5.49
N ASN A 65 8.15 14.36 -4.19
CA ASN A 65 7.26 15.26 -3.43
C ASN A 65 5.80 15.30 -3.92
N LYS A 66 5.38 14.36 -4.76
CA LYS A 66 3.99 14.23 -5.21
C LYS A 66 3.36 13.01 -4.55
N LEU A 67 2.19 13.20 -3.93
CA LEU A 67 1.35 12.12 -3.42
C LEU A 67 0.67 11.36 -4.56
N TYR A 68 0.77 10.03 -4.57
CA TYR A 68 0.26 9.17 -5.67
C TYR A 68 -0.99 8.38 -5.31
N ASN A 69 -1.23 8.11 -4.03
CA ASN A 69 -2.39 7.37 -3.57
C ASN A 69 -3.38 8.28 -2.83
N LYS A 70 -4.46 7.70 -2.29
CA LYS A 70 -5.45 8.40 -1.47
C LYS A 70 -5.41 7.88 -0.03
N PRO A 71 -4.58 8.44 0.85
CA PRO A 71 -4.53 8.03 2.25
C PRO A 71 -5.86 8.23 2.97
N CYS A 72 -6.14 7.41 3.99
CA CYS A 72 -7.43 7.39 4.70
C CYS A 72 -7.34 7.88 6.17
N GLY A 73 -6.33 8.70 6.49
CA GLY A 73 -6.17 9.34 7.79
C GLY A 73 -7.10 10.56 7.98
N TYR A 74 -6.99 11.20 9.14
CA TYR A 74 -7.90 12.26 9.57
C TYR A 74 -7.46 13.69 9.17
N GLY A 75 -6.39 13.85 8.37
CA GLY A 75 -5.87 15.15 7.93
C GLY A 75 -6.48 15.65 6.61
N GLY A 76 -6.24 16.92 6.24
CA GLY A 76 -6.76 17.52 5.00
C GLY A 76 -6.31 16.83 3.71
N THR A 77 -5.14 16.19 3.71
CA THR A 77 -4.66 15.32 2.60
C THR A 77 -4.99 13.84 2.81
N GLY A 78 -5.56 13.50 3.96
CA GLY A 78 -5.71 12.13 4.44
C GLY A 78 -4.41 11.50 4.96
N GLU A 79 -3.24 12.14 4.81
CA GLU A 79 -1.96 11.56 5.24
C GLU A 79 -1.86 11.44 6.76
N ARG A 80 -1.07 10.47 7.23
CA ARG A 80 -0.73 10.28 8.64
C ARG A 80 0.77 10.45 8.82
N ARG A 81 1.18 11.20 9.85
CA ARG A 81 2.57 11.22 10.29
C ARG A 81 2.98 9.84 10.79
N VAL A 82 3.94 9.23 10.11
CA VAL A 82 4.57 7.96 10.49
C VAL A 82 5.96 8.23 11.07
N PRO A 83 6.49 7.36 11.96
CA PRO A 83 7.79 7.57 12.58
C PRO A 83 8.97 7.30 11.65
N ASN A 84 8.75 6.54 10.56
CA ASN A 84 9.75 6.18 9.55
C ASN A 84 9.08 5.95 8.18
N ALA A 85 9.91 5.89 7.13
CA ALA A 85 9.54 5.57 5.76
C ALA A 85 10.65 4.74 5.10
#